data_AF-A0A819ZW74-F1
#
_entry.id   AF-A0A819ZW74-F1
#
_cell.length_a   1.000
_cell.length_b   1.000
_cell.length_c   1.000
_cell.angle_alpha   90.00
_cell.angle_beta   90.00
_cell.angle_gamma   90.00
#
_symmetry.space_group_name_H-M   'P 1'
#
loop_
_entity.id
_entity.type
_entity.pdbx_description
1 polymer ?
#
loop_
_entity_poly.entity_id
_entity_poly.type
_entity_poly.pdbx_seq_one_letter_code
_entity_poly.pdbx_strand_id
1 'polypeptide(L)' 'MESLMSPLEFRPYGVFDDRIHVVDSIAKEYLEKASADAQHLIPVDVDADGNGLYHSVILLMNDSTLTASELRGL' A
#
# COMPACT_ATOMS: atom_id res chain seq x y z
N MET A 1 -26.77 28.97 -0.13
CA MET A 1 -25.62 28.71 -1.02
C MET A 1 -25.36 27.22 -0.93
N GLU A 2 -25.92 26.43 -1.85
CA GLU A 2 -25.77 24.97 -1.83
C GLU A 2 -24.37 24.63 -2.35
N SER A 3 -23.61 23.92 -1.52
CA SER A 3 -22.29 23.41 -1.89
C SER A 3 -22.47 22.30 -2.92
N LEU A 4 -22.09 22.57 -4.17
CA LEU A 4 -21.93 21.57 -5.23
C LEU A 4 -20.68 20.72 -4.92
N MET A 5 -20.68 19.95 -3.83
CA MET A 5 -19.75 18.84 -3.68
C MET A 5 -20.32 17.68 -4.49
N SER A 6 -19.98 17.64 -5.77
CA SER A 6 -20.09 16.42 -6.57
C SER A 6 -19.31 15.33 -5.83
N PRO A 7 -19.94 14.21 -5.42
CA PRO A 7 -19.20 13.11 -4.82
C PRO A 7 -18.14 12.67 -5.82
N LEU A 8 -16.88 12.61 -5.39
CA LEU A 8 -15.82 12.01 -6.20
C LEU A 8 -16.20 10.53 -6.34
N GLU A 9 -16.68 10.11 -7.51
CA GLU A 9 -16.90 8.70 -7.80
C GLU A 9 -15.54 8.01 -7.89
N PHE A 10 -15.01 7.60 -6.73
CA PHE A 10 -13.84 6.75 -6.67
C PHE A 10 -14.26 5.36 -7.16
N ARG A 11 -13.87 5.06 -8.41
CA ARG A 11 -13.99 3.71 -8.98
C ARG A 11 -12.61 3.06 -8.81
N PRO A 12 -12.33 2.39 -7.68
CA PRO A 12 -11.13 1.57 -7.61
C PRO A 12 -11.21 0.59 -8.77
N TYR A 13 -10.15 0.50 -9.57
CA TYR A 13 -10.10 -0.48 -10.64
C TYR A 13 -10.31 -1.85 -10.02
N GLY A 14 -11.48 -2.46 -10.25
CA GLY A 14 -11.85 -3.75 -9.68
C GLY A 14 -11.01 -4.91 -10.22
N VAL A 15 -10.18 -4.64 -11.23
CA VAL A 15 -9.24 -5.58 -11.85
C VAL A 15 -7.94 -4.83 -12.10
N PHE A 16 -6.83 -5.42 -11.67
CA PHE A 16 -5.49 -4.94 -11.95
C PHE A 16 -5.26 -4.89 -13.48
N ASP A 17 -4.99 -3.72 -14.04
CA ASP A 17 -4.62 -3.53 -15.45
C ASP A 17 -3.13 -3.18 -15.53
N ASP A 18 -2.31 -4.13 -15.97
CA ASP A 18 -0.87 -3.99 -16.13
C ASP A 18 -0.46 -2.75 -16.95
N ARG A 19 -1.31 -2.26 -17.87
CA ARG A 19 -1.02 -1.10 -18.70
C ARG A 19 -1.18 0.22 -17.94
N ILE A 20 -2.04 0.24 -16.93
CA ILE A 20 -2.27 1.39 -16.05
C ILE A 20 -1.30 1.34 -14.86
N HIS A 21 -0.97 0.13 -14.41
CA HIS A 21 -0.13 -0.14 -13.24
C HIS A 21 1.30 -0.54 -13.63
N VAL A 22 1.80 -0.07 -14.78
CA VAL A 22 3.18 -0.34 -15.26
C VAL A 22 4.21 -0.05 -14.17
N VAL A 23 3.99 0.99 -13.36
CA VAL A 23 4.88 1.36 -12.26
C VAL A 23 4.96 0.24 -11.20
N ASP A 24 3.84 -0.38 -10.87
CA ASP A 24 3.78 -1.47 -9.89
C ASP A 24 4.48 -2.72 -10.43
N SER A 25 4.28 -3.04 -11.72
CA SER A 25 4.94 -4.17 -12.39
C SER A 25 6.46 -3.99 -12.46
N ILE A 26 6.93 -2.76 -12.75
CA ILE A 26 8.36 -2.41 -12.72
C ILE A 26 8.91 -2.48 -11.29
N ALA A 27 8.20 -1.93 -10.31
CA ALA A 27 8.61 -1.95 -8.91
C ALA A 27 8.77 -3.39 -8.40
N LYS A 28 7.85 -4.29 -8.79
CA LYS A 28 7.92 -5.72 -8.47
C LYS A 28 9.17 -6.37 -9.07
N GLU A 29 9.46 -6.15 -10.34
CA GLU A 29 10.69 -6.65 -10.97
C GLU A 29 11.97 -6.14 -10.28
N TYR A 30 12.00 -4.87 -9.90
CA TYR A 30 13.13 -4.29 -9.19
C TYR A 30 13.30 -4.93 -7.80
N LEU A 31 12.19 -5.16 -7.09
CA LEU A 31 12.20 -5.82 -5.81
C LEU A 31 12.73 -7.25 -5.95
N GLU A 32 12.24 -8.04 -6.91
CA GLU A 32 12.71 -9.40 -7.17
C GLU A 32 14.22 -9.45 -7.47
N LYS A 33 14.73 -8.50 -8.26
CA LYS A 33 16.17 -8.37 -8.55
C LYS A 33 16.97 -7.97 -7.31
N ALA A 34 16.50 -7.00 -6.53
CA ALA A 34 17.17 -6.53 -5.32
C ALA A 34 17.15 -7.58 -4.20
N SER A 35 16.11 -8.40 -4.12
CA SER A 35 15.98 -9.50 -3.15
C SER A 35 17.07 -10.56 -3.32
N ALA A 36 17.63 -10.75 -4.52
CA ALA A 36 18.75 -11.66 -4.75
C ALA A 36 20.00 -11.24 -3.96
N ASP A 37 20.24 -9.92 -3.85
CA ASP A 37 21.38 -9.33 -3.13
C ASP A 37 21.08 -9.06 -1.65
N ALA A 38 19.79 -9.02 -1.28
CA ALA A 38 19.31 -8.71 0.07
C ALA A 38 18.53 -9.87 0.70
N GLN A 39 19.05 -11.09 0.62
CA GLN A 39 18.37 -12.32 1.11
C GLN A 39 17.97 -12.29 2.60
N HIS A 40 18.58 -11.40 3.39
CA HIS A 40 18.27 -11.22 4.81
C HIS A 40 17.09 -10.26 5.05
N LEU A 41 16.63 -9.54 4.02
CA LEU A 41 15.46 -8.67 4.06
C LEU A 41 14.28 -9.42 3.42
N ILE A 42 13.27 -9.70 4.24
CA ILE A 42 12.07 -10.41 3.83
C ILE A 42 10.96 -9.38 3.64
N PRO A 43 10.43 -9.18 2.42
CA PRO A 43 9.24 -8.37 2.22
C PRO A 43 8.09 -8.90 3.07
N VAL A 44 7.38 -8.00 3.73
CA VAL A 44 6.22 -8.35 4.57
C VAL A 44 4.96 -8.06 3.78
N ASP A 45 4.07 -9.05 3.73
CA ASP A 45 2.75 -8.90 3.12
C ASP A 45 1.87 -8.02 4.01
N VAL A 46 1.24 -7.01 3.41
CA VAL A 46 0.32 -6.08 4.06
C VAL A 46 -0.95 -5.94 3.23
N ASP A 47 -2.05 -5.57 3.88
CA ASP A 47 -3.35 -5.43 3.22
C ASP A 47 -3.35 -4.32 2.17
N ALA A 48 -4.00 -4.58 1.02
CA ALA A 48 -4.17 -3.64 -0.09
C ALA A 48 -5.34 -2.66 0.12
N ASP A 49 -5.44 -2.08 1.31
CA ASP A 49 -6.53 -1.19 1.75
C ASP A 49 -6.19 0.31 1.62
N GLY A 50 -5.02 0.63 1.05
CA GLY A 50 -4.49 1.99 0.96
C GLY A 50 -3.71 2.46 2.20
N ASN A 51 -3.54 1.61 3.23
CA ASN A 51 -2.77 1.90 4.44
C ASN A 51 -1.46 1.09 4.53
N GLY A 52 -0.96 0.52 3.42
CA GLY A 52 0.21 -0.36 3.39
C GLY A 52 1.46 0.20 4.08
N LEU A 53 1.71 1.51 4.01
CA LEU A 53 2.80 2.15 4.76
C LEU A 53 2.63 1.99 6.28
N TYR A 54 1.44 2.27 6.81
CA TYR A 54 1.17 2.21 8.24
C TYR A 54 1.20 0.76 8.76
N HIS A 55 0.63 -0.17 7.99
CA HIS A 55 0.74 -1.61 8.27
C HIS A 55 2.20 -2.06 8.35
N SER A 56 3.04 -1.60 7.42
CA SER A 56 4.48 -1.93 7.41
C SER A 56 5.20 -1.39 8.65
N VAL A 57 4.89 -0.16 9.07
CA VAL A 57 5.48 0.45 10.27
C VAL A 57 5.06 -0.29 11.54
N ILE A 58 3.78 -0.66 11.67
CA ILE A 58 3.27 -1.42 12.82
C ILE A 58 3.97 -2.76 12.96
N LEU A 59 4.16 -3.48 11.84
CA LEU A 59 4.92 -4.73 11.81
C LEU A 59 6.38 -4.55 12.25
N LEU A 60 7.05 -3.49 11.77
CA LEU A 60 8.42 -3.18 12.16
C LEU A 60 8.56 -2.77 13.63
N MET A 61 7.54 -2.11 14.18
CA MET A 61 7.46 -1.77 15.60
C MET A 61 7.14 -2.97 16.48
N ASN A 62 6.63 -4.06 15.89
CA ASN A 62 6.17 -5.26 16.58
C ASN A 62 5.13 -4.94 17.67
N ASP A 63 4.23 -4.00 17.38
CA ASP A 63 3.17 -3.56 18.30
C ASP A 63 1.79 -3.82 17.68
N SER A 64 1.19 -4.96 18.05
CA SER A 64 -0.14 -5.35 17.56
C SER A 64 -1.29 -4.57 18.21
N THR A 65 -1.00 -3.68 19.17
CA THR A 65 -2.04 -2.87 19.82
C THR A 65 -2.38 -1.60 19.05
N LEU A 66 -1.50 -1.18 18.15
CA LEU A 66 -1.68 0.02 17.33
C LEU A 66 -2.33 -0.34 15.99
N THR A 67 -3.39 0.37 15.62
CA THR A 67 -4.03 0.23 14.31
C THR A 67 -3.46 1.23 13.29
N ALA A 68 -3.61 0.91 12.00
CA ALA A 68 -3.21 1.81 10.93
C ALA A 68 -3.94 3.17 10.96
N SER A 69 -5.18 3.20 11.44
CA SER A 69 -5.95 4.45 11.58
C SER A 69 -5.41 5.34 12.70
N GLU A 70 -5.08 4.75 13.84
CA GLU A 70 -4.48 5.47 14.97
C GLU A 70 -3.10 6.05 14.59
N LEU A 71 -2.27 5.28 13.89
CA LEU A 71 -0.96 5.75 13.42
C LEU A 71 -1.10 6.89 12.38
N ARG A 72 -2.18 6.86 11.59
CA ARG A 72 -2.52 7.92 10.63
C ARG A 72 -3.08 9.19 11.30
N GLY A 73 -3.51 9.10 12.56
CA GLY A 73 -4.12 10.19 13.31
C GLY A 73 -5.60 10.43 12.98
N LEU A 74 -6.33 9.38 12.57
CA LEU A 74 -7.77 9.40 12.31
C LEU A 74 -8.58 8.85 13.48
#